data_AF-A0AA41SXJ8-F1
#
_entry.id   AF-A0AA41SXJ8-F1
#
_cell.length_a   1.000
_cell.length_b   1.000
_cell.length_c   1.000
_cell.angle_alpha   90.00
_cell.angle_beta   90.00
_cell.angle_gamma   90.00
#
_symmetry.space_group_name_H-M   'P 1'
#
loop_
_entity.id
_entity.type
_entity.pdbx_description
1 polymer ?
#
loop_
_entity_poly.entity_id
_entity_poly.type
_entity_poly.pdbx_seq_one_letter_code
_entity_poly.pdbx_strand_id
1 'polypeptide(L)'
;METEEKEIISNGALITGCFSEEEEELSSQMSSFNEAMTQLRAMKERAMEGLKEIIKQGPGWFKLSEVSEKPDYDLETFVNKAECAMVQQASVLQDVIKALCLAMQLAKQAIKQINGKK
;
A
#
# COMPACT_ATOMS: atom_id res chain seq x y z
N MET A 1 0.87 15.39 -73.34
CA MET A 1 2.00 15.22 -72.41
C MET A 1 1.65 16.09 -71.22
N GLU A 2 0.75 15.60 -70.37
CA GLU A 2 1.04 14.69 -69.24
C GLU A 2 1.99 15.34 -68.23
N THR A 3 1.40 15.56 -67.07
CA THR A 3 1.86 16.18 -65.84
C THR A 3 3.01 15.41 -65.19
N GLU A 4 4.15 16.06 -64.95
CA GLU A 4 5.17 15.55 -64.02
C GLU A 4 4.81 15.97 -62.58
N GLU A 5 4.08 15.10 -61.89
CA GLU A 5 4.11 15.01 -60.43
C GLU A 5 5.24 14.08 -60.03
N LYS A 6 6.32 14.58 -59.40
CA LYS A 6 7.20 13.73 -58.60
C LYS A 6 8.09 14.50 -57.64
N GLU A 7 7.60 14.79 -56.44
CA GLU A 7 8.44 14.67 -55.24
C GLU A 7 7.64 13.97 -54.15
N ILE A 8 7.93 12.68 -54.02
CA ILE A 8 7.38 11.77 -53.03
C ILE A 8 7.92 12.22 -51.68
N ILE A 9 6.98 12.60 -50.82
CA ILE A 9 7.15 12.91 -49.40
C ILE A 9 7.97 11.78 -48.74
N SER A 10 9.24 12.05 -48.48
CA SER A 10 10.12 11.21 -47.67
C SER A 10 9.85 11.45 -46.18
N ASN A 11 8.63 11.10 -45.71
CA ASN A 11 8.30 11.06 -44.28
C ASN A 11 8.21 9.63 -43.73
N GLY A 12 8.52 8.62 -44.54
CA GLY A 12 8.37 7.20 -44.18
C GLY A 12 9.39 6.67 -43.17
N ALA A 13 10.49 7.38 -42.90
CA ALA A 13 11.57 6.90 -42.04
C ALA A 13 11.52 7.43 -40.59
N LEU A 14 10.78 8.52 -40.32
CA LEU A 14 10.69 9.10 -38.97
C LEU A 14 9.56 8.48 -38.13
N ILE A 15 8.56 7.91 -38.78
CA ILE A 15 7.33 7.44 -38.12
C ILE A 15 7.52 6.07 -37.45
N THR A 16 8.40 5.21 -37.99
CA THR A 16 8.62 3.86 -37.46
C THR A 16 9.42 3.85 -36.15
N GLY A 17 10.23 4.88 -35.89
CA GLY A 17 10.96 5.03 -34.61
C GLY A 17 10.07 5.53 -33.48
N CYS A 18 9.23 6.54 -33.74
CA CYS A 18 8.34 7.12 -32.73
C CYS A 18 7.34 6.11 -32.15
N PHE A 19 6.74 5.24 -32.98
CA PHE A 19 5.79 4.24 -32.47
C PHE A 19 6.46 3.17 -31.58
N SER A 20 7.74 2.85 -31.84
CA SER A 20 8.49 1.88 -31.04
C SER A 20 8.83 2.44 -29.66
N GLU A 21 9.25 3.71 -29.59
CA GLU A 21 9.56 4.38 -28.33
C GLU A 21 8.28 4.63 -27.50
N GLU A 22 7.16 5.00 -28.14
CA GLU A 22 5.87 5.15 -27.47
C GLU A 22 5.30 3.82 -26.94
N GLU A 23 5.40 2.72 -27.70
CA GLU A 23 5.01 1.39 -27.19
C GLU A 23 5.92 0.94 -26.04
N GLU A 24 7.23 1.19 -26.13
CA GLU A 24 8.18 0.84 -25.07
C GLU A 24 7.90 1.65 -23.79
N GLU A 25 7.62 2.95 -23.90
CA GLU A 25 7.19 3.79 -22.77
C GLU A 25 5.86 3.34 -22.18
N LEU A 26 4.87 2.97 -23.00
CA LEU A 26 3.61 2.43 -22.53
C LEU A 26 3.81 1.09 -21.81
N SER A 27 4.68 0.22 -22.32
CA SER A 27 5.02 -1.05 -21.67
C SER A 27 5.70 -0.84 -20.32
N SER A 28 6.62 0.14 -20.25
CA SER A 28 7.34 0.52 -19.03
C SER A 28 6.39 1.10 -17.98
N GLN A 29 5.45 1.96 -18.40
CA GLN A 29 4.41 2.48 -17.51
C GLN A 29 3.46 1.39 -17.02
N MET A 30 3.04 0.47 -17.88
CA MET A 30 2.18 -0.65 -17.51
C MET A 30 2.87 -1.58 -16.51
N SER A 31 4.18 -1.81 -16.70
CA SER A 31 5.02 -2.59 -15.79
C SER A 31 5.15 -1.89 -14.41
N SER A 32 5.50 -0.60 -14.41
CA SER A 32 5.59 0.23 -13.19
C SER A 32 4.26 0.29 -12.43
N PHE A 33 3.15 0.42 -13.14
CA PHE A 33 1.82 0.38 -12.53
C PHE A 33 1.51 -0.97 -11.88
N ASN A 34 1.77 -2.08 -12.59
CA ASN A 34 1.54 -3.42 -12.07
C ASN A 34 2.42 -3.70 -10.85
N GLU A 35 3.65 -3.21 -10.84
CA GLU A 35 4.53 -3.28 -9.67
C GLU A 35 3.96 -2.49 -8.48
N ALA A 36 3.54 -1.23 -8.69
CA ALA A 36 2.92 -0.42 -7.65
C ALA A 36 1.65 -1.05 -7.08
N MET A 37 0.81 -1.65 -7.93
CA MET A 37 -0.39 -2.39 -7.51
C MET A 37 -0.06 -3.67 -6.74
N THR A 38 1.02 -4.36 -7.11
CA THR A 38 1.52 -5.54 -6.40
C THR A 38 2.04 -5.17 -5.02
N GLN A 39 2.84 -4.09 -4.92
CA GLN A 39 3.31 -3.56 -3.64
C GLN A 39 2.15 -3.12 -2.74
N LEU A 40 1.13 -2.47 -3.31
CA LEU A 40 -0.08 -2.09 -2.58
C LEU A 40 -0.81 -3.31 -2.02
N ARG A 41 -0.98 -4.36 -2.82
CA ARG A 41 -1.62 -5.61 -2.38
C ARG A 41 -0.86 -6.24 -1.23
N ALA A 42 0.47 -6.35 -1.35
CA ALA A 42 1.33 -6.92 -0.31
C ALA A 42 1.29 -6.10 0.99
N MET A 43 1.29 -4.76 0.91
CA MET A 43 1.16 -3.89 2.08
C MET A 43 -0.21 -4.03 2.76
N LYS A 44 -1.28 -4.11 1.97
CA LYS A 44 -2.64 -4.34 2.49
C LYS A 44 -2.72 -5.69 3.21
N GLU A 45 -2.16 -6.73 2.64
CA GLU A 45 -2.14 -8.07 3.23
C GLU A 45 -1.37 -8.08 4.56
N ARG A 46 -0.18 -7.47 4.59
CA ARG A 46 0.60 -7.30 5.83
C ARG A 46 -0.17 -6.54 6.93
N ALA A 47 -0.89 -5.48 6.57
CA ALA A 47 -1.70 -4.73 7.51
C ALA A 47 -2.88 -5.55 8.05
N MET A 48 -3.53 -6.36 7.19
CA MET A 48 -4.58 -7.29 7.63
C MET A 48 -4.03 -8.38 8.54
N GLU A 49 -2.85 -8.93 8.25
CA GLU A 49 -2.18 -9.91 9.12
C GLU A 49 -1.87 -9.32 10.50
N GLY A 50 -1.33 -8.09 10.54
CA GLY A 50 -1.06 -7.38 11.80
C GLY A 50 -2.33 -7.13 12.62
N LEU A 51 -3.44 -6.78 11.97
CA LEU A 51 -4.73 -6.62 12.64
C LEU A 51 -5.27 -7.94 13.21
N LYS A 52 -5.17 -9.03 12.43
CA LYS A 52 -5.55 -10.38 12.92
C LYS A 52 -4.70 -10.79 14.12
N GLU A 53 -3.41 -10.49 14.13
CA GLU A 53 -2.52 -10.80 15.24
C GLU A 53 -2.88 -10.00 16.49
N ILE A 54 -3.23 -8.71 16.37
CA ILE A 54 -3.76 -7.91 17.49
C ILE A 54 -5.04 -8.54 18.07
N ILE A 55 -5.95 -9.00 17.20
CA ILE A 55 -7.19 -9.65 17.62
C ILE A 55 -6.90 -11.01 18.29
N LYS A 56 -5.96 -11.79 17.73
CA LYS A 56 -5.62 -13.14 18.17
C LYS A 56 -4.83 -13.17 19.47
N GLN A 57 -3.84 -12.29 19.65
CA GLN A 57 -3.15 -12.13 20.94
C GLN A 57 -4.12 -11.77 22.05
N GLY A 58 -5.27 -11.25 21.64
CA GLY A 58 -6.35 -10.93 22.51
C GLY A 58 -6.04 -9.64 23.25
N PRO A 59 -7.08 -9.01 23.77
CA PRO A 59 -6.92 -7.90 24.67
C PRO A 59 -5.97 -8.36 25.83
N GLY A 60 -4.83 -7.71 26.13
CA GLY A 60 -3.91 -8.14 27.21
C GLY A 60 -4.52 -8.17 28.64
N TRP A 61 -5.52 -7.33 28.85
CA TRP A 61 -6.55 -7.36 29.90
C TRP A 61 -7.37 -8.66 30.03
N PHE A 62 -7.41 -9.56 29.04
CA PHE A 62 -8.09 -10.87 29.18
C PHE A 62 -7.39 -11.76 30.21
N LYS A 63 -6.05 -11.67 30.32
CA LYS A 63 -5.30 -12.34 31.40
C LYS A 63 -5.52 -11.67 32.75
N LEU A 64 -6.04 -10.44 32.79
CA LEU A 64 -6.25 -9.72 34.05
C LEU A 64 -7.55 -10.15 34.74
N SER A 65 -8.57 -10.60 34.00
CA SER A 65 -9.77 -11.17 34.61
C SER A 65 -9.43 -12.42 35.43
N GLU A 66 -8.59 -13.31 34.90
CA GLU A 66 -8.13 -14.52 35.61
C GLU A 66 -7.30 -14.19 36.87
N VAL A 67 -6.58 -13.07 36.87
CA VAL A 67 -5.77 -12.64 38.02
C VAL A 67 -6.64 -12.00 39.10
N SER A 68 -7.74 -11.35 38.72
CA SER A 68 -8.72 -10.73 39.64
C SER A 68 -9.59 -11.72 40.41
N GLU A 69 -9.60 -12.99 40.02
CA GLU A 69 -10.33 -14.06 40.70
C GLU A 69 -9.55 -14.68 41.87
N LYS A 70 -8.28 -14.28 42.06
CA LYS A 70 -7.44 -14.80 43.13
C LYS A 70 -7.73 -14.11 44.47
N PRO A 71 -7.76 -14.84 45.61
CA PRO A 71 -8.05 -14.26 46.92
C PRO A 71 -6.94 -13.35 47.47
N ASP A 72 -5.71 -13.47 46.96
CA ASP A 72 -4.54 -12.65 47.28
C ASP A 72 -4.26 -11.55 46.23
N TYR A 73 -5.30 -11.17 45.48
CA TYR A 73 -5.21 -10.22 44.39
C TYR A 73 -4.68 -8.84 44.82
N ASP A 74 -3.59 -8.41 44.19
CA ASP A 74 -3.05 -7.06 44.33
C ASP A 74 -3.64 -6.11 43.27
N LEU A 75 -4.43 -5.15 43.75
CA LEU A 75 -5.09 -4.15 42.92
C LEU A 75 -4.08 -3.25 42.19
N GLU A 76 -2.95 -2.91 42.81
CA GLU A 76 -1.94 -2.06 42.20
C GLU A 76 -1.30 -2.76 40.99
N THR A 77 -0.90 -4.02 41.15
CA THR A 77 -0.39 -4.85 40.06
C THR A 77 -1.40 -4.98 38.92
N PHE A 78 -2.69 -5.13 39.22
CA PHE A 78 -3.70 -5.20 38.17
C PHE A 78 -3.83 -3.89 37.39
N VAL A 79 -3.93 -2.76 38.08
CA VAL A 79 -4.07 -1.45 37.43
C VAL A 79 -2.86 -1.17 36.54
N ASN A 80 -1.65 -1.42 37.05
CA ASN A 80 -0.41 -1.25 36.29
C ASN A 80 -0.37 -2.14 35.04
N LYS A 81 -0.78 -3.42 35.15
CA LYS A 81 -0.83 -4.32 34.00
C LYS A 81 -1.95 -3.97 33.00
N ALA A 82 -3.08 -3.48 33.48
CA ALA A 82 -4.18 -3.02 32.64
C ALA A 82 -3.75 -1.81 31.80
N GLU A 83 -3.13 -0.82 32.44
CA GLU A 83 -2.59 0.36 31.78
C GLU A 83 -1.53 -0.04 30.74
N CYS A 84 -0.57 -0.89 31.13
CA CYS A 84 0.46 -1.39 30.21
C CYS A 84 -0.14 -2.12 29.00
N ALA A 85 -1.15 -2.98 29.21
CA ALA A 85 -1.83 -3.69 28.12
C ALA A 85 -2.56 -2.73 27.17
N MET A 86 -3.22 -1.69 27.70
CA MET A 86 -3.87 -0.65 26.91
C MET A 86 -2.88 0.13 26.05
N VAL A 87 -1.79 0.59 26.65
CA VAL A 87 -0.75 1.37 25.94
C VAL A 87 -0.11 0.52 24.84
N GLN A 88 0.23 -0.73 25.15
CA GLN A 88 0.80 -1.66 24.17
C GLN A 88 -0.15 -1.88 23.00
N GLN A 89 -1.42 -2.20 23.26
CA GLN A 89 -2.38 -2.48 22.19
C GLN A 89 -2.69 -1.24 21.35
N ALA A 90 -2.77 -0.06 21.98
CA ALA A 90 -2.95 1.21 21.30
C ALA A 90 -1.75 1.54 20.38
N SER A 91 -0.51 1.29 20.84
CA SER A 91 0.69 1.55 20.04
C SER A 91 0.75 0.69 18.77
N VAL A 92 0.49 -0.62 18.88
CA VAL A 92 0.49 -1.52 17.71
C VAL A 92 -0.62 -1.15 16.74
N LEU A 93 -1.83 -0.84 17.23
CA LEU A 93 -2.93 -0.40 16.38
C LEU A 93 -2.61 0.92 15.67
N GLN A 94 -2.00 1.86 16.38
CA GLN A 94 -1.58 3.14 15.82
C GLN A 94 -0.58 2.93 14.67
N ASP A 95 0.39 2.03 14.83
CA ASP A 95 1.38 1.75 13.78
C ASP A 95 0.76 1.05 12.56
N VAL A 96 -0.20 0.14 12.77
CA VAL A 96 -0.99 -0.45 11.68
C VAL A 96 -1.78 0.63 10.92
N ILE A 97 -2.42 1.57 11.63
CA ILE A 97 -3.16 2.68 11.01
C ILE A 97 -2.21 3.57 10.21
N LYS A 98 -1.04 3.94 10.75
CA LYS A 98 -0.04 4.73 10.02
C LYS A 98 0.41 4.02 8.74
N ALA A 99 0.69 2.72 8.81
CA ALA A 99 1.09 1.92 7.64
C ALA A 99 -0.02 1.90 6.57
N LEU A 100 -1.28 1.75 6.98
CA LEU A 100 -2.43 1.83 6.07
C LEU A 100 -2.58 3.22 5.43
N CYS A 101 -2.39 4.30 6.20
CA CYS A 101 -2.42 5.66 5.67
C CYS A 101 -1.32 5.88 4.63
N LEU A 102 -0.10 5.41 4.88
CA LEU A 102 1.01 5.48 3.92
C LEU A 102 0.69 4.67 2.66
N ALA A 103 0.21 3.44 2.79
CA ALA A 103 -0.19 2.62 1.66
C ALA A 103 -1.29 3.29 0.82
N MET A 104 -2.28 3.93 1.46
CA MET A 104 -3.32 4.70 0.77
C MET A 104 -2.75 5.92 0.04
N GLN A 105 -1.79 6.64 0.62
CA GLN A 105 -1.15 7.78 -0.05
C GLN A 105 -0.35 7.34 -1.27
N LEU A 106 0.43 6.26 -1.16
CA LEU A 106 1.17 5.68 -2.29
C LEU A 106 0.22 5.25 -3.41
N ALA A 107 -0.90 4.59 -3.09
CA ALA A 107 -1.93 4.24 -4.06
C ALA A 107 -2.48 5.47 -4.80
N LYS A 108 -2.81 6.54 -4.06
CA LYS A 108 -3.30 7.79 -4.65
C LYS A 108 -2.26 8.45 -5.57
N GLN A 109 -0.99 8.43 -5.17
CA GLN A 109 0.10 8.97 -5.97
C GLN A 109 0.28 8.19 -7.27
N ALA A 110 0.25 6.85 -7.22
CA ALA A 110 0.32 6.00 -8.40
C ALA A 110 -0.83 6.30 -9.39
N ILE A 111 -2.08 6.42 -8.89
CA ILE A 111 -3.25 6.78 -9.70
C ILE A 111 -3.08 8.15 -10.35
N LYS A 112 -2.57 9.15 -9.61
CA LYS A 112 -2.35 10.49 -10.14
C LYS A 112 -1.28 10.51 -11.23
N GLN A 113 -0.23 9.70 -11.14
CA GLN A 113 0.79 9.64 -12.20
C GLN A 113 0.24 9.09 -13.52
N ILE A 114 -0.74 8.18 -13.44
CA ILE A 114 -1.41 7.61 -14.61
C ILE A 114 -2.40 8.62 -15.22
N ASN A 115 -3.19 9.30 -14.38
CA ASN A 115 -4.21 10.23 -14.84
C ASN A 115 -3.66 11.63 -15.20
N GLY A 116 -2.50 12.01 -14.67
CA GLY A 116 -1.89 13.34 -14.87
C GLY A 116 -1.09 13.49 -16.16
N LYS A 117 -0.95 12.42 -16.96
CA LYS A 117 -0.34 12.46 -18.29
C LYS A 117 -1.37 12.42 -19.44
N LYS A 118 -2.67 12.57 -19.12
CA LYS A 118 -3.75 12.61 -20.11
C LYS A 118 -4.05 14.02 -20.56
#